data_AF-A0A7Y6TRV3-F1
#
_entry.id   AF-A0A7Y6TRV3-F1
#
_cell.length_a   1.000
_cell.length_b   1.000
_cell.length_c   1.000
_cell.angle_alpha   90.00
_cell.angle_beta   90.00
_cell.angle_gamma   90.00
#
_symmetry.space_group_name_H-M   'P 1'
#
loop_
_entity.id
_entity.type
_entity.pdbx_description
1 polymer ?
#
loop_
_entity_poly.entity_id
_entity_poly.type
_entity_poly.pdbx_seq_one_letter_code
_entity_poly.pdbx_strand_id
1 'polypeptide(L)' 'MANTQYLFWVMAGALTLLFIVVSAFVGLSRGAKQGYITFAVLFVIMLAGAFYIHH' A
#
# COMPACT_ATOMS: atom_id res chain seq x y z
N MET A 1 -4.63 18.92 18.86
CA MET A 1 -4.39 17.47 18.69
C MET A 1 -4.86 17.11 17.29
N ALA A 2 -3.98 16.59 16.43
CA ALA A 2 -4.43 16.14 15.11
C ALA A 2 -5.45 15.02 15.30
N ASN A 3 -6.56 15.06 14.56
CA ASN A 3 -7.59 14.04 14.66
C ASN A 3 -6.95 12.69 14.28
N THR A 4 -6.96 11.71 15.19
CA THR A 4 -6.39 10.38 14.96
C THR A 4 -6.94 9.73 13.68
N GLN A 5 -8.22 9.98 13.38
CA GLN A 5 -8.86 9.55 12.14
C GLN A 5 -8.23 10.21 10.90
N TYR A 6 -7.91 11.50 10.97
CA TYR A 6 -7.25 12.21 9.88
C TYR A 6 -5.83 11.66 9.64
N LEU A 7 -5.05 11.44 10.71
CA LEU A 7 -3.70 10.87 10.60
C LEU A 7 -3.72 9.47 9.97
N PHE A 8 -4.73 8.65 10.29
CA PHE A 8 -4.90 7.33 9.69
C PHE A 8 -5.09 7.40 8.18
N TRP A 9 -5.96 8.29 7.70
CA TRP A 9 -6.19 8.50 6.26
C TRP A 9 -4.94 9.04 5.53
N VAL A 10 -4.19 9.94 6.16
CA VAL A 10 -2.92 10.44 5.61
C VAL A 10 -1.90 9.30 5.48
N MET A 11 -1.76 8.47 6.50
CA MET A 11 -0.85 7.33 6.49
C MET A 11 -1.24 6.29 5.42
N ALA A 12 -2.54 5.97 5.33
CA ALA A 12 -3.06 5.05 4.30
C ALA A 12 -2.80 5.58 2.88
N GLY A 13 -3.01 6.88 2.66
CA GLY A 13 -2.71 7.52 1.37
C GLY A 13 -1.22 7.47 1.02
N ALA A 14 -0.35 7.79 1.97
CA ALA A 14 1.10 7.74 1.77
C ALA A 14 1.60 6.32 1.45
N LEU A 15 1.11 5.30 2.18
CA LEU A 15 1.45 3.90 1.90
C LEU A 15 0.99 3.47 0.52
N THR A 16 -0.21 3.87 0.10
CA THR A 16 -0.75 3.55 -1.22
C THR A 16 0.14 4.12 -2.32
N LEU A 17 0.57 5.38 -2.21
CA LEU A 17 1.51 5.99 -3.15
C LEU A 17 2.85 5.26 -3.19
N LEU A 18 3.38 4.89 -2.03
CA LEU A 18 4.62 4.12 -1.94
C LEU A 18 4.50 2.78 -2.67
N PHE A 19 3.39 2.06 -2.49
CA PHE A 19 3.17 0.78 -3.16
C PHE A 19 3.05 0.94 -4.68
N ILE A 20 2.40 1.99 -5.16
CA ILE A 20 2.31 2.29 -6.60
C ILE A 20 3.73 2.48 -7.16
N VAL A 21 4.56 3.29 -6.50
CA VAL A 21 5.94 3.56 -6.92
C VAL A 21 6.77 2.28 -6.93
N VAL A 22 6.74 1.49 -5.86
CA VAL A 22 7.45 0.20 -5.79
C VAL A 22 6.99 -0.74 -6.91
N SER A 23 5.69 -0.82 -7.14
CA SER A 23 5.13 -1.71 -8.15
C SER A 23 5.47 -1.28 -9.57
N ALA A 24 5.52 0.02 -9.83
CA ALA A 24 5.98 0.57 -11.10
C ALA A 24 7.46 0.23 -11.37
N PHE A 25 8.33 0.41 -10.37
CA PHE A 25 9.74 0.02 -10.49
C PHE A 25 9.91 -1.49 -10.70
N VAL A 26 9.15 -2.31 -9.98
CA VAL A 26 9.18 -3.77 -10.18
C VAL A 26 8.64 -4.15 -11.56
N GLY A 27 7.59 -3.49 -12.04
CA GLY A 27 7.04 -3.67 -13.38
C GLY A 27 8.04 -3.33 -14.48
N LEU A 28 8.82 -2.26 -14.28
CA LEU A 28 9.89 -1.87 -15.20
C LEU A 28 11.06 -2.87 -15.19
N SER A 29 11.44 -3.39 -14.02
CA SER A 29 12.60 -4.26 -13.86
C SER A 29 12.33 -5.72 -14.23
N ARG A 30 11.15 -6.26 -13.89
CA ARG A 30 10.83 -7.69 -13.96
C ARG A 30 9.64 -8.01 -14.87
N GLY A 31 9.10 -7.00 -15.55
CA GLY A 31 7.95 -7.09 -16.45
C GLY A 31 6.63 -6.73 -15.78
N ALA A 32 5.70 -6.25 -16.60
CA ALA A 32 4.43 -5.67 -16.14
C ALA A 32 3.63 -6.60 -15.20
N LYS A 33 3.59 -7.92 -15.50
CA LYS A 33 2.90 -8.90 -14.64
C LYS A 33 3.45 -8.91 -13.22
N GLN A 34 4.76 -8.86 -13.06
CA GLN A 34 5.41 -8.88 -11.75
C GLN A 34 5.15 -7.60 -10.96
N GLY A 35 5.07 -6.45 -11.64
CA GLY A 35 4.66 -5.18 -11.04
C GLY A 35 3.23 -5.24 -10.48
N TYR A 36 2.29 -5.75 -11.26
CA TYR A 36 0.89 -5.93 -10.81
C TYR A 36 0.77 -6.90 -9.62
N ILE A 37 1.49 -8.02 -9.65
CA ILE A 37 1.51 -8.98 -8.54
C ILE A 37 2.07 -8.31 -7.27
N THR A 38 3.15 -7.55 -7.41
CA THR A 38 3.77 -6.85 -6.27
C THR A 38 2.80 -5.84 -5.66
N PHE A 39 2.09 -5.07 -6.50
CA PHE A 39 1.07 -4.15 -6.02
C PHE A 39 -0.04 -4.87 -5.24
N ALA A 40 -0.59 -5.94 -5.83
CA ALA A 40 -1.66 -6.70 -5.21
C ALA A 40 -1.25 -7.29 -3.86
N VAL A 41 -0.03 -7.83 -3.76
CA VAL A 41 0.50 -8.38 -2.49
C VAL A 41 0.64 -7.29 -1.44
N LEU A 42 1.27 -6.16 -1.76
CA LEU A 42 1.46 -5.05 -0.83
C LEU A 42 0.12 -4.48 -0.36
N PHE A 43 -0.83 -4.34 -1.27
CA PHE A 43 -2.16 -3.83 -0.96
C PHE A 43 -2.95 -4.79 -0.06
N VAL A 44 -2.91 -6.10 -0.32
CA VAL A 44 -3.55 -7.12 0.52
C VAL A 44 -2.94 -7.15 1.93
N ILE A 45 -1.62 -7.04 2.06
CA ILE A 45 -0.95 -6.97 3.37
C ILE A 45 -1.40 -5.73 4.15
N MET A 46 -1.53 -4.58 3.48
CA MET A 46 -2.01 -3.36 4.13
C MET A 46 -3.46 -3.50 4.62
N LEU A 47 -4.34 -4.08 3.80
CA LEU A 47 -5.72 -4.36 4.21
C LEU A 47 -5.77 -5.33 5.39
N ALA A 48 -5.01 -6.42 5.35
CA ALA A 48 -4.92 -7.38 6.44
C ALA A 48 -4.42 -6.75 7.74
N GLY A 49 -3.39 -5.90 7.66
CA GLY A 49 -2.88 -5.14 8.80
C GLY A 49 -3.92 -4.16 9.36
N ALA A 50 -4.62 -3.43 8.49
CA ALA A 50 -5.68 -2.52 8.90
C ALA A 50 -6.84 -3.26 9.61
N PHE A 51 -7.27 -4.41 9.09
CA PHE A 51 -8.29 -5.26 9.73
C PHE A 51 -7.83 -5.83 11.07
N TYR A 52 -6.56 -6.27 11.16
CA TYR A 52 -6.01 -6.80 12.40
C TYR A 52 -5.93 -5.74 13.51
N ILE A 53 -5.53 -4.51 13.17
CA ILE A 53 -5.44 -3.40 14.13
C ILE A 53 -6.83 -2.91 14.58
N HIS A 54 -7.86 -3.13 13.76
CA HIS A 54 -9.24 -2.74 14.07
C HIS A 54 -9.98 -3.78 14.96
N HIS A 55 -9.39 -4.94 15.23
CA HIS A 55 -9.98 -5.96 16.11
C HIS A 55 -9.39 -5.89 17.52
#